data_AF-B4NSR3-F1
#
_entry.id   AF-B4NSR3-F1
#
_cell.length_a   1.000
_cell.length_b   1.000
_cell.length_c   1.000
_cell.angle_alpha   90.00
_cell.angle_beta   90.00
_cell.angle_gamma   90.00
#
_symmetry.space_group_name_H-M   'P 1'
#
loop_
_entity.id
_entity.type
_entity.pdbx_description
1 polymer ?
#
loop_
_entity_poly.entity_id
_entity_poly.type
_entity_poly.pdbx_seq_one_letter_code
_entity_poly.pdbx_strand_id
1 'polypeptide(L)'
;MSPSPIERFLPPAPTSTAQFHVTWKELSGPQKYQYLKSIEVPNLCKILGAGFDSDTFADLLRTIHDYFVPNKEPNTAAILLEVSKNDEFTILAMLMSAEEKKMVSSIFNAIKNWPSKNPAVLDNLHKEYGVA
;
A
#
# COMPACT_ATOMS: atom_id res chain seq x y z
N MET A 1 0.41 -25.02 -13.51
CA MET A 1 1.09 -23.84 -14.10
C MET A 1 2.39 -23.64 -13.34
N SER A 2 3.52 -23.51 -14.03
CA SER A 2 4.80 -23.23 -13.40
C SER A 2 4.88 -21.74 -13.03
N PRO A 3 5.37 -21.37 -11.84
CA PRO A 3 5.47 -19.97 -11.45
C PRO A 3 6.38 -19.20 -12.43
N SER A 4 5.93 -17.98 -12.73
CA SER A 4 6.67 -17.01 -13.52
C SER A 4 8.06 -16.76 -12.90
N PRO A 5 9.08 -16.34 -13.67
CA PRO A 5 10.43 -16.13 -13.13
C PRO A 5 10.50 -15.16 -11.94
N ILE A 6 9.54 -14.22 -11.85
CA ILE A 6 9.42 -13.25 -10.75
C ILE A 6 8.94 -13.95 -9.46
N GLU A 7 8.02 -14.91 -9.55
CA GLU A 7 7.50 -15.66 -8.40
C GLU A 7 8.55 -16.60 -7.78
N ARG A 8 9.58 -17.00 -8.52
CA ARG A 8 10.63 -17.92 -8.01
C ARG A 8 11.62 -17.26 -7.04
N PHE A 9 11.58 -15.93 -6.89
CA PHE A 9 12.48 -15.17 -6.03
C PHE A 9 11.75 -14.24 -5.06
N LEU A 10 10.44 -14.42 -4.85
CA LEU A 10 9.74 -13.63 -3.85
C LEU A 10 10.08 -14.15 -2.45
N PRO A 11 10.56 -13.28 -1.55
CA PRO A 11 10.77 -13.65 -0.15
C PRO A 11 9.45 -14.05 0.50
N PRO A 12 9.49 -14.88 1.56
CA PRO A 12 8.30 -15.28 2.28
C PRO A 12 7.59 -14.06 2.89
N ALA A 13 6.28 -14.20 3.12
CA ALA A 13 5.49 -13.19 3.80
C ALA A 13 6.17 -12.81 5.13
N PRO A 14 6.32 -11.51 5.43
CA PRO A 14 7.04 -11.06 6.61
C PRO A 14 6.19 -11.33 7.86
N THR A 15 6.86 -11.75 8.93
CA THR A 15 6.22 -11.95 10.24
C THR A 15 6.53 -10.81 11.22
N SER A 16 7.35 -9.85 10.81
CA SER A 16 7.78 -8.71 11.62
C SER A 16 8.08 -7.49 10.75
N THR A 17 8.08 -6.32 11.40
CA THR A 17 8.44 -5.04 10.79
C THR A 17 9.85 -5.01 10.24
N ALA A 18 10.83 -5.52 10.99
CA ALA A 18 12.22 -5.54 10.55
C ALA A 18 12.38 -6.36 9.26
N GLN A 19 11.72 -7.53 9.20
CA GLN A 19 11.74 -8.38 8.00
C GLN A 19 11.09 -7.69 6.81
N PHE A 20 9.92 -7.05 7.01
CA PHE A 20 9.25 -6.27 5.98
C PHE A 20 10.17 -5.17 5.46
N HIS A 21 10.75 -4.36 6.35
CA HIS A 21 11.58 -3.21 5.96
C HIS A 21 12.81 -3.59 5.15
N VAL A 22 13.58 -4.56 5.64
CA VAL A 22 14.79 -5.04 4.95
C VAL A 22 14.43 -5.61 3.59
N THR A 23 13.41 -6.46 3.56
CA THR A 23 12.93 -7.07 2.31
C THR A 23 12.46 -5.99 1.34
N TRP A 24 11.58 -5.10 1.77
CA TRP A 24 10.97 -4.06 0.95
C TRP A 24 12.01 -3.19 0.25
N LYS A 25 13.10 -2.84 0.94
CA LYS A 25 14.20 -2.04 0.36
C LYS A 25 14.94 -2.73 -0.79
N GLU A 26 15.00 -4.06 -0.79
CA GLU A 26 15.70 -4.84 -1.81
C GLU A 26 14.83 -5.16 -3.04
N LEU A 27 13.51 -5.03 -2.92
CA LEU A 27 12.58 -5.39 -3.99
C LEU A 27 12.45 -4.29 -5.05
N SER A 28 12.43 -4.71 -6.31
CA SER A 28 11.99 -3.89 -7.43
C SER A 28 10.49 -3.62 -7.40
N GLY A 29 10.00 -2.63 -8.17
CA GLY A 29 8.57 -2.29 -8.25
C GLY A 29 7.65 -3.50 -8.52
N PRO A 30 7.91 -4.34 -9.54
CA PRO A 30 7.10 -5.53 -9.80
C PRO A 30 7.16 -6.55 -8.66
N GLN A 31 8.29 -6.66 -7.96
CA GLN A 31 8.42 -7.57 -6.81
C GLN A 31 7.66 -7.03 -5.60
N LYS A 32 7.72 -5.72 -5.32
CA LYS A 32 6.94 -5.05 -4.26
C LYS A 32 5.45 -5.25 -4.47
N TYR A 33 4.99 -5.16 -5.72
CA TYR A 33 3.62 -5.45 -6.08
C TYR A 33 3.21 -6.87 -5.69
N GLN A 34 3.97 -7.89 -6.09
CA GLN A 34 3.66 -9.28 -5.75
C GLN A 34 3.83 -9.57 -4.25
N TYR A 35 4.81 -8.95 -3.61
CA TYR A 35 5.07 -9.09 -2.18
C TYR A 35 3.93 -8.51 -1.34
N LEU A 36 3.41 -7.33 -1.70
CA LEU A 36 2.26 -6.75 -1.00
C LEU A 36 0.99 -7.59 -1.21
N LYS A 37 0.85 -8.27 -2.36
CA LYS A 37 -0.24 -9.23 -2.61
C LYS A 37 -0.14 -10.54 -1.82
N SER A 38 1.06 -10.95 -1.41
CA SER A 38 1.25 -12.16 -0.60
C SER A 38 0.93 -11.94 0.88
N ILE A 39 0.84 -10.69 1.31
CA ILE A 39 0.46 -10.30 2.66
C ILE A 39 -1.08 -10.24 2.76
N GLU A 40 -1.65 -10.96 3.71
CA GLU A 40 -3.06 -10.81 4.04
C GLU A 40 -3.33 -9.40 4.55
N VAL A 41 -4.30 -8.70 3.94
CA VAL A 41 -4.61 -7.30 4.26
C VAL A 41 -4.70 -7.06 5.77
N PRO A 42 -5.46 -7.83 6.58
CA PRO A 42 -5.57 -7.57 8.03
C PRO A 42 -4.25 -7.67 8.81
N ASN A 43 -3.21 -8.30 8.26
CA ASN A 43 -1.91 -8.41 8.90
C ASN A 43 -0.99 -7.22 8.54
N LEU A 44 -1.33 -6.41 7.54
CA LEU A 44 -0.46 -5.37 7.01
C LEU A 44 -0.13 -4.29 8.06
N CYS A 45 -1.12 -3.79 8.79
CA CYS A 45 -0.88 -2.79 9.85
C CYS A 45 0.10 -3.32 10.91
N LYS A 46 -0.13 -4.55 11.38
CA LYS A 46 0.73 -5.23 12.37
C LYS A 46 2.15 -5.45 11.84
N ILE A 47 2.29 -5.82 10.57
CA ILE A 47 3.59 -6.03 9.92
C ILE A 47 4.35 -4.71 9.82
N LEU A 48 3.71 -3.63 9.37
CA LEU A 48 4.34 -2.31 9.28
C LEU A 48 4.81 -1.82 10.65
N GLY A 49 4.01 -2.03 11.71
CA GLY A 49 4.40 -1.78 13.10
C GLY A 49 5.05 -0.41 13.34
N ALA A 50 5.91 -0.32 14.35
CA ALA A 50 6.59 0.93 14.75
C ALA A 50 7.76 1.35 13.83
N GLY A 51 8.09 0.53 12.83
CA GLY A 51 9.12 0.82 11.84
C GLY A 51 8.55 1.41 10.56
N PHE A 52 7.27 1.78 10.55
CA PHE A 52 6.64 2.42 9.41
C PHE A 52 7.11 3.88 9.31
N ASP A 53 7.89 4.17 8.27
CA ASP A 53 8.51 5.48 8.05
C ASP A 53 8.04 6.13 6.73
N SER A 54 8.44 7.39 6.51
CA SER A 54 8.05 8.18 5.35
C SER A 54 8.50 7.54 4.04
N ASP A 55 9.71 6.98 3.99
CA ASP A 55 10.25 6.36 2.79
C ASP A 55 9.45 5.12 2.41
N THR A 56 9.14 4.28 3.41
CA THR A 56 8.31 3.08 3.22
C THR A 56 6.91 3.45 2.79
N PHE A 57 6.32 4.48 3.39
CA PHE A 57 4.99 4.96 3.03
C PHE A 57 4.93 5.51 1.60
N ALA A 58 5.87 6.39 1.24
CA ALA A 58 5.99 6.95 -0.10
C ALA A 58 6.11 5.86 -1.17
N ASP A 59 6.91 4.84 -0.88
CA ASP A 59 7.18 3.76 -1.81
C ASP A 59 6.03 2.74 -1.89
N LEU A 60 5.28 2.56 -0.79
CA LEU A 60 4.01 1.83 -0.79
C LEU A 60 2.97 2.55 -1.64
N LEU A 61 2.81 3.88 -1.50
CA LEU A 61 1.92 4.68 -2.33
C LEU A 61 2.29 4.58 -3.81
N ARG A 62 3.58 4.65 -4.14
CA ARG A 62 4.08 4.48 -5.51
C ARG A 62 3.77 3.09 -6.05
N THR A 63 4.00 2.04 -5.26
CA THR A 63 3.68 0.66 -5.66
C THR A 63 2.17 0.49 -5.93
N ILE A 64 1.32 1.09 -5.10
CA ILE A 64 -0.13 1.08 -5.30
C ILE A 64 -0.51 1.83 -6.58
N HIS A 65 0.03 3.03 -6.78
CA HIS A 65 -0.24 3.85 -7.95
C HIS A 65 0.19 3.18 -9.25
N ASP A 66 1.40 2.61 -9.29
CA ASP A 66 2.01 2.13 -10.53
C ASP A 66 1.58 0.69 -10.88
N TYR A 67 1.17 -0.11 -9.90
CA TYR A 67 0.83 -1.51 -10.12
C TYR A 67 -0.60 -1.85 -9.71
N PHE A 68 -1.05 -1.52 -8.50
CA PHE A 68 -2.40 -1.91 -8.06
C PHE A 68 -3.48 -1.19 -8.85
N VAL A 69 -3.30 0.11 -9.13
CA VAL A 69 -4.29 0.91 -9.84
C VAL A 69 -4.48 0.47 -11.30
N PRO A 70 -3.42 0.34 -12.13
CA PRO A 70 -3.57 -0.13 -13.51
C PRO A 70 -4.14 -1.55 -13.61
N ASN A 71 -3.80 -2.42 -12.65
CA ASN A 71 -4.32 -3.80 -12.59
C ASN A 71 -5.72 -3.90 -11.97
N LYS A 72 -6.31 -2.78 -11.49
CA LYS A 72 -7.62 -2.72 -10.83
C LYS A 72 -7.76 -3.73 -9.69
N GLU A 73 -6.72 -3.84 -8.88
CA GLU A 73 -6.66 -4.82 -7.80
C GLU A 73 -7.79 -4.55 -6.78
N PRO A 74 -8.69 -5.51 -6.54
CA PRO A 74 -9.91 -5.27 -5.75
C PRO A 74 -9.62 -4.87 -4.31
N ASN A 75 -8.47 -5.30 -3.77
CA ASN A 75 -8.08 -5.05 -2.39
C ASN A 75 -7.40 -3.68 -2.19
N THR A 76 -7.22 -2.87 -3.23
CA THR A 76 -6.46 -1.60 -3.16
C THR A 76 -6.99 -0.66 -2.06
N ALA A 77 -8.31 -0.45 -2.00
CA ALA A 77 -8.92 0.39 -0.98
C ALA A 77 -8.77 -0.19 0.44
N ALA A 78 -8.85 -1.51 0.57
CA ALA A 78 -8.69 -2.20 1.84
C ALA A 78 -7.24 -2.12 2.35
N ILE A 79 -6.26 -2.21 1.45
CA ILE A 79 -4.83 -2.02 1.77
C ILE A 79 -4.59 -0.61 2.31
N LEU A 80 -5.05 0.43 1.60
CA LEU A 80 -4.89 1.82 2.04
C LEU A 80 -5.57 2.06 3.40
N LEU A 81 -6.75 1.48 3.60
CA LEU A 81 -7.47 1.60 4.87
C LEU A 81 -6.76 0.85 6.00
N GLU A 82 -6.12 -0.28 5.71
CA GLU A 82 -5.35 -0.98 6.72
C GLU A 82 -4.07 -0.22 7.08
N VAL A 83 -3.37 0.34 6.09
CA VAL A 83 -2.19 1.19 6.31
C VAL A 83 -2.54 2.38 7.19
N SER A 84 -3.72 2.99 7.01
CA SER A 84 -4.15 4.15 7.80
C SER A 84 -4.42 3.84 9.27
N LYS A 85 -4.50 2.57 9.68
CA LYS A 85 -4.68 2.16 11.08
C LYS A 85 -3.38 2.08 11.87
N ASN A 86 -2.22 2.24 11.23
CA ASN A 86 -0.93 2.17 11.91
C ASN A 86 -0.72 3.43 12.78
N ASP A 87 -0.14 3.28 13.98
CA ASP A 87 0.06 4.37 14.93
C ASP A 87 0.90 5.53 14.34
N GLU A 88 1.86 5.22 13.49
CA GLU A 88 2.71 6.22 12.82
C GLU A 88 2.00 6.91 11.65
N PHE A 89 0.88 6.37 11.15
CA PHE A 89 0.24 6.89 9.95
C PHE A 89 -0.17 8.36 10.09
N THR A 90 -0.64 8.80 11.27
CA THR A 90 -1.09 10.18 11.47
C THR A 90 0.03 11.18 11.17
N ILE A 91 1.25 10.93 11.69
CA ILE A 91 2.39 11.82 11.42
C ILE A 91 2.86 11.70 9.97
N LEU A 92 2.83 10.49 9.39
CA LEU A 92 3.20 10.27 7.98
C LEU A 92 2.25 10.98 7.01
N ALA A 93 0.94 10.94 7.26
CA ALA A 93 -0.06 11.62 6.46
C ALA A 93 0.12 13.16 6.51
N MET A 94 0.48 13.70 7.68
CA MET A 94 0.78 15.12 7.83
C MET A 94 2.05 15.53 7.08
N LEU A 95 3.06 14.67 7.05
CA LEU A 95 4.37 14.93 6.43
C LEU A 95 4.38 14.68 4.92
N MET A 96 3.29 14.20 4.32
CA MET A 96 3.20 14.02 2.88
C MET A 96 3.53 15.31 2.12
N SER A 97 4.45 15.18 1.17
CA SER A 97 4.75 16.16 0.13
C SER A 97 3.54 16.44 -0.76
N ALA A 98 3.62 17.52 -1.54
CA ALA A 98 2.58 17.86 -2.50
C ALA A 98 2.42 16.78 -3.58
N GLU A 99 3.53 16.17 -4.00
CA GLU A 99 3.57 15.07 -4.96
C GLU A 99 2.87 13.82 -4.41
N GLU A 100 3.13 13.46 -3.15
CA GLU A 100 2.47 12.33 -2.49
C GLU A 100 0.97 12.57 -2.32
N LYS A 101 0.56 13.76 -1.86
CA LYS A 101 -0.87 14.11 -1.77
C LYS A 101 -1.57 14.01 -3.13
N LYS A 102 -0.94 14.51 -4.18
CA LYS A 102 -1.45 14.38 -5.56
C LYS A 102 -1.56 12.91 -6.00
N MET A 103 -0.58 12.07 -5.63
CA MET A 103 -0.61 10.64 -5.90
C MET A 103 -1.77 9.94 -5.19
N VAL A 104 -1.99 10.24 -3.90
CA VAL A 104 -3.13 9.71 -3.14
C VAL A 104 -4.45 10.12 -3.79
N SER A 105 -4.63 11.40 -4.13
CA SER A 105 -5.83 11.86 -4.84
C SER A 105 -6.03 11.15 -6.19
N SER A 106 -4.95 10.90 -6.93
CA SER A 106 -5.00 10.14 -8.19
C SER A 106 -5.49 8.70 -7.96
N ILE A 107 -4.95 8.02 -6.95
CA ILE A 107 -5.35 6.66 -6.56
C ILE A 107 -6.84 6.64 -6.19
N PHE A 108 -7.30 7.56 -5.33
CA PHE A 108 -8.70 7.58 -4.89
C PHE A 108 -9.67 7.85 -6.04
N ASN A 109 -9.32 8.78 -6.93
CA ASN A 109 -10.10 9.06 -8.14
C ASN A 109 -10.18 7.84 -9.07
N ALA A 110 -9.10 7.07 -9.21
CA ALA A 110 -9.12 5.84 -9.99
C ALA A 110 -10.07 4.79 -9.37
N ILE A 111 -9.95 4.53 -8.07
CA ILE A 111 -10.80 3.55 -7.35
C ILE A 111 -12.28 3.96 -7.39
N LYS A 112 -12.60 5.26 -7.31
CA LYS A 112 -13.97 5.79 -7.41
C LYS A 112 -14.66 5.42 -8.73
N ASN A 113 -13.90 5.13 -9.79
CA ASN A 113 -14.41 4.74 -11.10
C ASN A 113 -14.44 3.21 -11.31
N TRP A 114 -14.07 2.41 -10.30
CA TRP A 114 -14.10 0.95 -10.41
C TRP A 114 -15.49 0.36 -10.17
N PRO A 115 -15.84 -0.76 -10.83
CA PRO A 115 -17.13 -1.44 -10.64
C PRO A 115 -17.32 -1.96 -9.21
N SER A 116 -16.24 -2.40 -8.56
CA SER A 116 -16.22 -3.03 -7.24
C SER A 116 -15.91 -2.06 -6.09
N LYS A 117 -16.21 -0.76 -6.27
CA LYS A 117 -15.92 0.25 -5.25
C LYS A 117 -16.83 0.12 -4.02
N ASN A 118 -16.28 0.44 -2.86
CA ASN A 118 -17.05 0.67 -1.64
C ASN A 118 -17.00 2.17 -1.29
N PRO A 119 -18.08 2.94 -1.54
CA PRO A 119 -18.10 4.38 -1.28
C PRO A 119 -17.76 4.74 0.17
N ALA A 120 -18.23 3.98 1.16
CA ALA A 120 -17.96 4.26 2.57
C ALA A 120 -16.46 4.10 2.92
N VAL A 121 -15.80 3.11 2.32
CA VAL A 121 -14.34 2.93 2.49
C VAL A 121 -13.59 4.09 1.85
N LEU A 122 -14.02 4.57 0.68
CA LEU A 122 -13.41 5.72 0.03
C LEU A 122 -13.59 7.00 0.85
N ASP A 123 -14.76 7.27 1.40
CA ASP A 123 -14.99 8.46 2.22
C ASP A 123 -14.11 8.46 3.48
N ASN A 124 -13.97 7.29 4.12
CA ASN A 124 -13.01 7.13 5.23
C ASN A 124 -11.58 7.41 4.78
N LEU A 125 -11.16 6.90 3.63
CA LEU A 125 -9.81 7.15 3.10
C LEU A 125 -9.53 8.63 2.84
N HIS A 126 -10.48 9.39 2.28
CA HIS A 126 -10.31 10.85 2.10
C HIS A 126 -10.09 11.56 3.43
N LYS A 127 -10.82 11.14 4.48
CA LYS A 127 -10.67 11.68 5.83
C LYS A 127 -9.31 11.32 6.44
N GLU A 128 -8.93 10.05 6.43
CA GLU A 128 -7.69 9.57 7.05
C GLU A 128 -6.45 10.18 6.39
N TYR A 129 -6.43 10.27 5.05
CA TYR A 129 -5.29 10.81 4.31
C TYR A 129 -5.29 12.34 4.21
N GLY A 130 -6.32 13.03 4.72
CA GLY A 130 -6.41 14.49 4.67
C GLY A 130 -6.43 15.07 3.26
N VAL A 131 -6.92 14.29 2.28
CA VAL A 131 -7.09 14.72 0.89
C VAL A 131 -8.59 14.75 0.60
N ALA A 132 -9.14 15.96 0.53
CA ALA A 132 -10.55 16.22 0.22
C ALA A 132 -10.66 17.12 -1.02
#